data_AF-A0A956H922-F1
#
_entry.id   AF-A0A956H922-F1
#
_cell.length_a   1.000
_cell.length_b   1.000
_cell.length_c   1.000
_cell.angle_alpha   90.00
_cell.angle_beta   90.00
_cell.angle_gamma   90.00
#
_symmetry.space_group_name_H-M   'P 1'
#
loop_
_entity.id
_entity.type
_entity.pdbx_description
1 polymer ?
#
loop_
_entity_poly.entity_id
_entity_poly.type
_entity_poly.pdbx_seq_one_letter_code
_entity_poly.pdbx_strand_id
1 'polypeptide(L)'
;MLQRKSSEPDPAPIDPKAVATTLELFEQVLPPIQLRVRRAHLQSLAERIVKMADPAEGWGLSAMAAESWHAGLIDPQKPLAMASLVVLLIRLTGHMHLELAEVEREVAGHVEAYARAAGEEGKRKRLEAMIDATARSRKRAREDRRALDRFLDLDALRERFDQRRDLILVAIELAIMAVGPAVAKAMEAAGRSRRAQADVADLLGQAEPIRYILEQLSLLRRWPTRLAALESLERILDSLGMPTPILRDDESGHRRESLPMHAEVCDSLGAIGRDRNDHEWVQAKAIVCLRRVDAGLARELMTNRLGLEGEVPDPWPKRDFLVRRLVIAELCRRAKETPDLELLLR
;
A
#
# COMPACT_ATOMS: atom_id res chain seq x y z
N MET A 1 -21.25 -32.23 25.13
CA MET A 1 -21.46 -32.42 23.68
C MET A 1 -20.50 -31.51 22.94
N LEU A 2 -19.37 -32.04 22.48
CA LEU A 2 -18.42 -31.32 21.64
C LEU A 2 -18.95 -31.40 20.20
N GLN A 3 -19.41 -30.27 19.65
CA GLN A 3 -19.66 -30.17 18.21
C GLN A 3 -18.35 -30.49 17.50
N ARG A 4 -18.30 -31.62 16.79
CA ARG A 4 -17.23 -31.91 15.84
C ARG A 4 -17.25 -30.77 14.84
N LYS A 5 -16.22 -29.90 14.86
CA LYS A 5 -15.92 -29.03 13.72
C LYS A 5 -15.93 -29.92 12.48
N SER A 6 -16.90 -29.70 11.61
CA SER A 6 -16.89 -30.23 10.24
C SER A 6 -15.48 -29.98 9.71
N SER A 7 -14.80 -31.05 9.32
CA SER A 7 -13.50 -30.98 8.69
C SER A 7 -13.68 -30.14 7.43
N GLU A 8 -13.28 -28.87 7.50
CA GLU A 8 -13.10 -28.06 6.30
C GLU A 8 -12.20 -28.87 5.36
N PRO A 9 -12.60 -29.07 4.09
CA PRO A 9 -11.75 -29.75 3.13
C PRO A 9 -10.39 -29.04 3.10
N ASP A 10 -9.31 -29.81 3.10
CA ASP A 10 -7.97 -29.25 3.00
C ASP A 10 -7.93 -28.30 1.79
N PRO A 11 -7.43 -27.07 1.95
CA PRO A 11 -7.38 -26.12 0.86
C PRO A 11 -6.63 -26.74 -0.31
N ALA A 12 -7.16 -26.54 -1.52
CA ALA A 12 -6.52 -27.04 -2.73
C ALA A 12 -5.05 -26.59 -2.77
N PRO A 13 -4.11 -27.46 -3.21
CA PRO A 13 -2.71 -27.09 -3.30
C PRO A 13 -2.56 -25.90 -4.26
N ILE A 14 -1.83 -24.87 -3.82
CA ILE A 14 -1.55 -23.68 -4.63
C ILE A 14 -0.69 -24.08 -5.83
N ASP A 15 -1.10 -23.71 -7.04
CA ASP A 15 -0.33 -24.01 -8.26
C ASP A 15 1.03 -23.27 -8.23
N PRO A 16 2.17 -24.00 -8.17
CA PRO A 16 3.49 -23.38 -8.16
C PRO A 16 3.80 -22.57 -9.43
N LYS A 17 3.17 -22.90 -10.57
CA LYS A 17 3.37 -22.16 -11.82
C LYS A 17 2.73 -20.77 -11.74
N ALA A 18 1.52 -20.67 -11.21
CA ALA A 18 0.84 -19.38 -11.00
C ALA A 18 1.62 -18.49 -10.01
N VAL A 19 2.24 -19.09 -8.99
CA VAL A 19 3.11 -18.38 -8.04
C VAL A 19 4.35 -17.84 -8.76
N ALA A 20 5.02 -18.67 -9.57
CA ALA A 20 6.17 -18.25 -10.36
C ALA A 20 5.82 -17.09 -11.31
N THR A 21 4.71 -17.17 -12.04
CA THR A 21 4.22 -16.08 -12.90
C THR A 21 3.97 -14.79 -12.11
N THR A 22 3.40 -14.90 -10.91
CA THR A 22 3.16 -13.72 -10.06
C THR A 22 4.48 -13.08 -9.59
N LEU A 23 5.51 -13.89 -9.31
CA LEU A 23 6.85 -13.39 -8.99
C LEU A 23 7.50 -12.69 -10.19
N GLU A 24 7.36 -13.23 -11.40
CA GLU A 24 7.84 -12.58 -12.64
C GLU A 24 7.16 -11.23 -12.87
N LEU A 25 5.89 -11.08 -12.49
CA LEU A 25 5.23 -9.78 -12.52
C LEU A 25 5.83 -8.82 -11.47
N PHE A 26 6.10 -9.29 -10.24
CA PHE A 26 6.77 -8.46 -9.22
C PHE A 26 8.15 -8.00 -9.66
N GLU A 27 8.92 -8.84 -10.34
CA GLU A 27 10.25 -8.50 -10.86
C GLU A 27 10.21 -7.33 -11.86
N GLN A 28 9.09 -7.14 -12.56
CA GLN A 28 8.92 -6.05 -13.52
C GLN A 28 8.51 -4.71 -12.88
N VAL A 29 7.93 -4.73 -11.68
CA VAL A 29 7.29 -3.55 -11.06
C VAL A 29 7.98 -3.07 -9.78
N LEU A 30 8.72 -3.94 -9.09
CA LEU A 30 9.41 -3.59 -7.84
C LEU A 30 10.87 -3.20 -8.07
N PRO A 31 11.43 -2.29 -7.25
CA PRO A 31 12.85 -1.97 -7.29
C PRO A 31 13.74 -3.21 -7.04
N PRO A 32 14.88 -3.37 -7.73
CA PRO A 32 15.76 -4.55 -7.58
C PRO A 32 16.21 -4.81 -6.15
N ILE A 33 16.39 -3.75 -5.36
CA ILE A 33 16.76 -3.88 -3.95
C ILE A 33 15.66 -4.56 -3.13
N GLN A 34 14.39 -4.29 -3.41
CA GLN A 34 13.25 -4.90 -2.71
C GLN A 34 13.12 -6.36 -3.09
N LEU A 35 13.26 -6.71 -4.37
CA LEU A 35 13.29 -8.10 -4.85
C LEU A 35 14.33 -8.92 -4.10
N ARG A 36 15.54 -8.36 -3.93
CA ARG A 36 16.65 -9.02 -3.23
C ARG A 36 16.41 -9.15 -1.72
N VAL A 37 16.05 -8.06 -1.05
CA VAL A 37 15.95 -8.02 0.42
C VAL A 37 14.68 -8.68 0.93
N ARG A 38 13.60 -8.68 0.14
CA ARG A 38 12.27 -9.13 0.56
C ARG A 38 11.79 -10.40 -0.13
N ARG A 39 12.69 -11.19 -0.73
CA ARG A 39 12.35 -12.41 -1.49
C ARG A 39 11.36 -13.35 -0.77
N ALA A 40 11.56 -13.62 0.52
CA ALA A 40 10.67 -14.48 1.29
C ALA A 40 9.25 -13.88 1.46
N HIS A 41 9.15 -12.56 1.62
CA HIS A 41 7.86 -11.88 1.70
C HIS A 41 7.16 -11.86 0.35
N LEU A 42 7.91 -11.71 -0.75
CA LEU A 42 7.36 -11.74 -2.10
C LEU A 42 6.79 -13.12 -2.46
N GLN A 43 7.47 -14.19 -2.06
CA GLN A 43 6.96 -15.55 -2.18
C GLN A 43 5.60 -15.69 -1.48
N SER A 44 5.52 -15.28 -0.21
CA SER A 44 4.27 -15.35 0.56
C SER A 44 3.17 -14.45 -0.03
N LEU A 45 3.53 -13.27 -0.52
CA LEU A 45 2.60 -12.35 -1.17
C LEU A 45 2.06 -12.95 -2.48
N ALA A 46 2.92 -13.56 -3.30
CA ALA A 46 2.52 -14.24 -4.53
C ALA A 46 1.57 -15.42 -4.26
N GLU A 47 1.86 -16.25 -3.26
CA GLU A 47 0.96 -17.33 -2.82
C GLU A 47 -0.42 -16.81 -2.40
N ARG A 48 -0.46 -15.70 -1.64
CA ARG A 48 -1.72 -15.05 -1.24
C ARG A 48 -2.50 -14.49 -2.44
N ILE A 49 -1.81 -13.90 -3.42
CA ILE A 49 -2.44 -13.43 -4.67
C ILE A 49 -3.02 -14.58 -5.45
N VAL A 50 -2.28 -15.67 -5.65
CA VAL A 50 -2.75 -16.86 -6.39
C VAL A 50 -3.96 -17.46 -5.70
N LYS A 51 -3.94 -17.55 -4.37
CA LYS A 51 -5.09 -18.02 -3.60
C LYS A 51 -6.31 -17.10 -3.78
N MET A 52 -6.11 -15.78 -3.73
CA MET A 52 -7.20 -14.81 -3.91
C MET A 52 -7.77 -14.81 -5.34
N ALA A 53 -6.93 -15.13 -6.33
CA ALA A 53 -7.32 -15.24 -7.71
C ALA A 53 -8.10 -16.52 -8.02
N ASP A 54 -8.18 -17.49 -7.09
CA ASP A 54 -8.94 -18.71 -7.25
C ASP A 54 -10.44 -18.41 -7.34
N PRO A 55 -11.12 -18.75 -8.45
CA PRO A 55 -12.55 -18.51 -8.59
C PRO A 55 -13.39 -19.28 -7.55
N ALA A 56 -12.90 -20.38 -6.99
CA ALA A 56 -13.58 -21.12 -5.93
C ALA A 56 -13.70 -20.33 -4.63
N GLU A 57 -12.81 -19.36 -4.42
CA GLU A 57 -12.80 -18.50 -3.24
C GLU A 57 -13.79 -17.31 -3.38
N GLY A 58 -14.44 -17.15 -4.54
CA GLY A 58 -15.59 -16.24 -4.72
C GLY A 58 -15.26 -14.74 -4.81
N TRP A 59 -13.97 -14.38 -4.94
CA TRP A 59 -13.50 -12.99 -4.85
C TRP A 59 -13.70 -12.12 -6.09
N GLY A 60 -14.45 -12.57 -7.11
CA GLY A 60 -14.94 -11.69 -8.18
C GLY A 60 -13.88 -11.08 -9.09
N LEU A 61 -12.83 -11.83 -9.47
CA LEU A 61 -12.25 -11.65 -10.80
C LEU A 61 -13.26 -12.17 -11.83
N SER A 62 -13.25 -11.66 -13.07
CA SER A 62 -14.02 -12.33 -14.12
C SER A 62 -13.55 -13.79 -14.22
N ALA A 63 -14.47 -14.74 -14.39
CA ALA A 63 -14.13 -16.17 -14.39
C ALA A 63 -12.99 -16.50 -15.37
N MET A 64 -12.95 -15.81 -16.53
CA MET A 64 -11.86 -15.93 -17.50
C MET A 64 -10.49 -15.44 -16.98
N ALA A 65 -10.44 -14.32 -16.25
CA ALA A 65 -9.19 -13.81 -15.69
C ALA A 65 -8.68 -14.72 -14.57
N ALA A 66 -9.60 -15.24 -13.75
CA ALA A 66 -9.33 -16.18 -12.66
C ALA A 66 -8.77 -17.52 -13.19
N GLU A 67 -9.43 -18.11 -14.20
CA GLU A 67 -8.97 -19.35 -14.86
C GLU A 67 -7.60 -19.18 -15.52
N SER A 68 -7.36 -18.05 -16.19
CA SER A 68 -6.08 -17.79 -16.85
C SER A 68 -4.94 -17.60 -15.85
N TRP A 69 -5.22 -16.93 -14.71
CA TRP A 69 -4.26 -16.72 -13.64
C TRP A 69 -3.91 -18.04 -12.95
N HIS A 70 -4.93 -18.83 -12.62
CA HIS A 70 -4.75 -20.09 -11.92
C HIS A 70 -4.05 -21.14 -12.78
N ALA A 71 -4.27 -21.16 -14.10
CA ALA A 71 -3.58 -22.07 -15.01
C ALA A 71 -2.11 -21.65 -15.35
N GLY A 72 -1.64 -20.51 -14.81
CA GLY A 72 -0.35 -19.93 -15.17
C GLY A 72 -0.25 -19.67 -16.68
N LEU A 73 -1.36 -19.28 -17.32
CA LEU A 73 -1.45 -18.98 -18.75
C LEU A 73 -1.46 -17.48 -19.03
N ILE A 74 -1.34 -16.66 -17.98
CA ILE A 74 -1.15 -15.24 -18.12
C ILE A 74 0.25 -14.98 -18.66
N ASP A 75 0.29 -14.47 -19.88
CA ASP A 75 1.49 -13.88 -20.45
C ASP A 75 1.79 -12.58 -19.68
N PRO A 76 2.92 -12.50 -18.93
CA PRO A 76 3.27 -11.33 -18.13
C PRO A 76 3.45 -10.05 -18.95
N GLN A 77 3.62 -10.18 -20.27
CA GLN A 77 3.77 -9.05 -21.19
C GLN A 77 2.42 -8.47 -21.64
N LYS A 78 1.29 -9.13 -21.33
CA LYS A 78 -0.03 -8.64 -21.74
C LYS A 78 -0.51 -7.50 -20.82
N PRO A 79 -1.14 -6.45 -21.39
CA PRO A 79 -1.60 -5.28 -20.61
C PRO A 79 -2.52 -5.66 -19.45
N LEU A 80 -3.43 -6.60 -19.68
CA LEU A 80 -4.42 -7.06 -18.70
C LEU A 80 -3.80 -7.85 -17.54
N ALA A 81 -2.60 -8.42 -17.70
CA ALA A 81 -1.90 -9.12 -16.63
C ALA A 81 -1.54 -8.13 -15.50
N MET A 82 -0.91 -7.01 -15.87
CA MET A 82 -0.51 -5.96 -14.94
C MET A 82 -1.72 -5.22 -14.34
N ALA A 83 -2.77 -4.98 -15.13
CA ALA A 83 -4.00 -4.38 -14.62
C ALA A 83 -4.72 -5.30 -13.62
N SER A 84 -4.76 -6.61 -13.89
CA SER A 84 -5.31 -7.61 -12.96
C SER A 84 -4.48 -7.72 -11.68
N LEU A 85 -3.15 -7.61 -11.78
CA LEU A 85 -2.27 -7.54 -10.60
C LEU A 85 -2.65 -6.36 -9.71
N VAL A 86 -2.89 -5.17 -10.28
CA VAL A 86 -3.31 -3.98 -9.52
C VAL A 86 -4.59 -4.26 -8.73
N VAL A 87 -5.61 -4.82 -9.37
CA VAL A 87 -6.88 -5.20 -8.71
C VAL A 87 -6.64 -6.14 -7.53
N LEU A 88 -5.82 -7.18 -7.75
CA LEU A 88 -5.51 -8.18 -6.73
C LEU A 88 -4.70 -7.58 -5.57
N LEU A 89 -3.74 -6.69 -5.83
CA LEU A 89 -2.97 -6.00 -4.80
C LEU A 89 -3.85 -5.09 -3.94
N ILE A 90 -4.78 -4.35 -4.55
CA ILE A 90 -5.73 -3.49 -3.84
C ILE A 90 -6.64 -4.33 -2.93
N ARG A 91 -7.17 -5.46 -3.41
CA ARG A 91 -7.98 -6.34 -2.59
C ARG A 91 -7.15 -6.97 -1.46
N LEU A 92 -5.98 -7.49 -1.79
CA LEU A 92 -5.09 -8.15 -0.84
C LEU A 92 -4.63 -7.22 0.29
N THR A 93 -4.34 -5.97 -0.01
CA THR A 93 -4.01 -4.96 1.03
C THR A 93 -5.18 -4.70 1.96
N GLY A 94 -6.42 -4.63 1.44
CA GLY A 94 -7.63 -4.59 2.27
C GLY A 94 -7.73 -5.77 3.23
N HIS A 95 -7.50 -6.99 2.75
CA HIS A 95 -7.45 -8.20 3.59
C HIS A 95 -6.34 -8.16 4.65
N MET A 96 -5.15 -7.68 4.27
CA MET A 96 -4.02 -7.59 5.19
C MET A 96 -4.24 -6.53 6.28
N HIS A 97 -4.97 -5.44 6.00
CA HIS A 97 -5.37 -4.49 7.03
C HIS A 97 -6.34 -5.10 8.04
N LEU A 98 -7.29 -5.93 7.58
CA LEU A 98 -8.17 -6.67 8.48
C LEU A 98 -7.37 -7.65 9.34
N GLU A 99 -6.45 -8.42 8.74
CA GLU A 99 -5.56 -9.34 9.46
C GLU A 99 -4.70 -8.58 10.49
N LEU A 100 -4.15 -7.42 10.12
CA LEU A 100 -3.38 -6.57 11.01
C LEU A 100 -4.22 -6.12 12.22
N ALA A 101 -5.44 -5.63 11.97
CA ALA A 101 -6.36 -5.20 13.02
C ALA A 101 -6.81 -6.36 13.92
N GLU A 102 -6.90 -7.59 13.40
CA GLU A 102 -7.14 -8.79 14.20
C GLU A 102 -5.97 -9.10 15.12
N VAL A 103 -4.74 -9.05 14.60
CA VAL A 103 -3.52 -9.25 15.39
C VAL A 103 -3.43 -8.19 16.51
N GLU A 104 -3.69 -6.93 16.20
CA GLU A 104 -3.66 -5.85 17.19
C GLU A 104 -4.70 -6.07 18.30
N ARG A 105 -5.93 -6.49 17.94
CA ARG A 105 -6.99 -6.83 18.90
C ARG A 105 -6.61 -8.04 19.77
N GLU A 106 -6.02 -9.07 19.16
CA GLU A 106 -5.57 -10.27 19.87
C GLU A 106 -4.48 -9.93 20.90
N VAL A 107 -3.48 -9.13 20.52
CA VAL A 107 -2.44 -8.65 21.43
C VAL A 107 -3.03 -7.83 22.57
N ALA A 108 -3.88 -6.85 22.26
CA ALA A 108 -4.50 -6.01 23.26
C ALA A 108 -5.31 -6.85 24.27
N GLY A 109 -6.10 -7.82 23.77
CA GLY A 109 -6.88 -8.74 24.60
C GLY A 109 -6.00 -9.59 25.53
N HIS A 110 -4.86 -10.09 25.04
CA HIS A 110 -3.93 -10.85 25.86
C HIS A 110 -3.24 -9.99 26.92
N VAL A 111 -2.78 -8.79 26.57
CA VAL A 111 -2.12 -7.86 27.50
C VAL A 111 -3.09 -7.42 28.59
N GLU A 112 -4.31 -7.05 28.24
CA GLU A 112 -5.35 -6.66 29.19
C GLU A 112 -5.73 -7.83 30.12
N ALA A 113 -5.91 -9.03 29.55
CA ALA A 113 -6.23 -10.23 30.33
C ALA A 113 -5.09 -10.63 31.28
N TYR A 114 -3.82 -10.44 30.87
CA TYR A 114 -2.66 -10.66 31.73
C TYR A 114 -2.61 -9.63 32.87
N ALA A 115 -2.81 -8.34 32.57
CA ALA A 115 -2.81 -7.27 33.56
C ALA A 115 -3.92 -7.43 34.61
N ARG A 116 -5.08 -7.95 34.21
CA ARG A 116 -6.22 -8.22 35.12
C ARG A 116 -6.12 -9.56 35.86
N ALA A 117 -5.16 -10.41 35.53
CA ALA A 117 -5.11 -11.75 36.12
C ALA A 117 -4.75 -11.69 37.60
N ALA A 118 -5.57 -12.32 38.45
CA ALA A 118 -5.33 -12.39 39.89
C ALA A 118 -4.26 -13.44 40.21
N GLY A 119 -3.14 -12.98 40.77
CA GLY A 119 -2.04 -13.84 41.21
C GLY A 119 -1.21 -14.46 40.08
N GLU A 120 -0.11 -15.11 40.46
CA GLU A 120 0.87 -15.66 39.51
C GLU A 120 0.30 -16.83 38.69
N GLU A 121 -0.54 -17.67 39.28
CA GLU A 121 -1.21 -18.76 38.55
C GLU A 121 -2.17 -18.23 37.47
N GLY A 122 -2.87 -17.13 37.76
CA GLY A 122 -3.73 -16.45 36.79
C GLY A 122 -2.92 -15.89 35.62
N LYS A 123 -1.81 -15.21 35.92
CA LYS A 123 -0.88 -14.68 34.91
C LYS A 123 -0.28 -15.79 34.06
N ARG A 124 0.14 -16.90 34.68
CA ARG A 124 0.66 -18.07 33.97
C ARG A 124 -0.32 -18.60 32.94
N LYS A 125 -1.59 -18.81 33.32
CA LYS A 125 -2.64 -19.26 32.39
C LYS A 125 -2.83 -18.32 31.19
N ARG A 126 -2.61 -17.01 31.37
CA ARG A 126 -2.67 -16.04 30.27
C ARG A 126 -1.47 -16.15 29.33
N LEU A 127 -0.27 -16.36 29.86
CA LEU A 127 0.91 -16.63 29.04
C LEU A 127 0.77 -17.95 28.28
N GLU A 128 0.21 -19.00 28.90
CA GLU A 128 -0.08 -20.27 28.22
C GLU A 128 -1.08 -20.10 27.07
N ALA A 129 -2.11 -19.26 27.24
CA ALA A 129 -3.04 -18.93 26.15
C ALA A 129 -2.35 -18.20 24.99
N MET A 130 -1.43 -17.27 25.28
CA MET A 130 -0.61 -16.62 24.25
C MET A 130 0.33 -17.59 23.53
N ILE A 131 0.89 -18.57 24.25
CA ILE A 131 1.69 -19.64 23.64
C ILE A 131 0.83 -20.47 22.69
N ASP A 132 -0.38 -20.84 23.10
CA ASP A 132 -1.28 -21.62 22.25
C ASP A 132 -1.72 -20.88 20.99
N ALA A 133 -1.85 -19.55 21.06
CA ALA A 133 -2.13 -18.70 19.90
C ALA A 133 -0.93 -18.57 18.94
N THR A 134 0.30 -18.55 19.45
CA THR A 134 1.50 -18.21 18.67
C THR A 134 2.38 -19.40 18.28
N ALA A 135 2.25 -20.54 18.94
CA ALA A 135 3.13 -21.69 18.74
C ALA A 135 2.84 -22.38 17.39
N ARG A 136 3.88 -22.48 16.56
CA ARG A 136 3.83 -23.13 15.23
C ARG A 136 3.50 -24.63 15.28
N SER A 137 3.68 -25.28 16.43
CA SER A 137 3.40 -26.71 16.60
C SER A 137 3.15 -27.07 18.06
N ARG A 138 2.49 -28.23 18.28
CA ARG A 138 2.30 -28.78 19.63
C ARG A 138 3.62 -29.03 20.37
N LYS A 139 4.68 -29.38 19.65
CA LYS A 139 6.02 -29.58 20.23
C LYS A 139 6.59 -28.25 20.74
N ARG A 140 6.57 -27.20 19.91
CA ARG A 140 6.97 -25.84 20.30
C ARG A 140 6.16 -25.32 21.49
N ALA A 141 4.84 -25.53 21.48
CA ALA A 141 3.97 -25.12 22.57
C ALA A 141 4.33 -25.80 23.91
N ARG A 142 4.81 -27.05 23.89
CA ARG A 142 5.28 -27.75 25.10
C ARG A 142 6.63 -27.20 25.58
N GLU A 143 7.53 -26.91 24.66
CA GLU A 143 8.84 -26.31 24.96
C GLU A 143 8.66 -24.91 25.58
N ASP A 144 7.78 -24.10 25.00
CA ASP A 144 7.45 -22.75 25.49
C ASP A 144 6.83 -22.79 26.89
N ARG A 145 5.88 -23.69 27.15
CA ARG A 145 5.30 -23.86 28.49
C ARG A 145 6.35 -24.22 29.55
N ARG A 146 7.35 -25.04 29.19
CA ARG A 146 8.49 -25.36 30.09
C ARG A 146 9.46 -24.18 30.26
N ALA A 147 9.45 -23.21 29.35
CA ALA A 147 10.28 -22.02 29.44
C ALA A 147 9.65 -20.93 30.33
N LEU A 148 8.33 -20.97 30.55
CA LEU A 148 7.63 -20.09 31.51
C LEU A 148 8.21 -20.21 32.93
N ASP A 149 8.71 -21.39 33.31
CA ASP A 149 9.31 -21.63 34.62
C ASP A 149 10.71 -21.02 34.78
N ARG A 150 11.26 -20.42 33.73
CA ARG A 150 12.66 -19.94 33.71
C ARG A 150 12.79 -18.51 33.24
N PHE A 151 12.47 -18.24 31.98
CA PHE A 151 12.85 -16.98 31.30
C PHE A 151 11.84 -16.49 30.27
N LEU A 152 10.73 -17.21 30.01
CA LEU A 152 9.71 -16.77 29.07
C LEU A 152 8.68 -15.90 29.79
N ASP A 153 8.63 -14.62 29.45
CA ASP A 153 7.72 -13.63 30.01
C ASP A 153 6.75 -13.06 28.96
N LEU A 154 5.95 -12.08 29.39
CA LEU A 154 4.99 -11.40 28.52
C LEU A 154 5.68 -10.71 27.33
N ASP A 155 6.83 -10.08 27.55
CA ASP A 155 7.51 -9.31 26.51
C ASP A 155 8.09 -10.21 25.43
N ALA A 156 8.65 -11.37 25.79
CA ALA A 156 9.09 -12.38 24.82
C ALA A 156 7.93 -12.94 23.97
N LEU A 157 6.72 -13.05 24.52
CA LEU A 157 5.54 -13.46 23.75
C LEU A 157 4.99 -12.32 22.89
N ARG A 158 5.06 -11.07 23.37
CA ARG A 158 4.70 -9.87 22.57
C ARG A 158 5.60 -9.73 21.35
N GLU A 159 6.89 -10.03 21.47
CA GLU A 159 7.82 -9.98 20.33
C GLU A 159 7.37 -10.89 19.17
N ARG A 160 6.72 -12.03 19.46
CA ARG A 160 6.18 -12.92 18.41
C ARG A 160 5.03 -12.27 17.64
N PHE A 161 4.19 -11.53 18.34
CA PHE A 161 3.13 -10.75 17.71
C PHE A 161 3.70 -9.54 16.95
N ASP A 162 4.73 -8.88 17.48
CA ASP A 162 5.44 -7.81 16.77
C ASP A 162 6.05 -8.33 15.47
N GLN A 163 6.66 -9.52 15.48
CA GLN A 163 7.14 -10.18 14.26
C GLN A 163 5.99 -10.42 13.28
N ARG A 164 4.85 -10.97 13.72
CA ARG A 164 3.67 -11.18 12.85
C ARG A 164 3.16 -9.86 12.28
N ARG A 165 3.06 -8.82 13.10
CA ARG A 165 2.66 -7.45 12.71
C ARG A 165 3.60 -6.92 11.62
N ASP A 166 4.90 -7.02 11.84
CA ASP A 166 5.91 -6.52 10.91
C ASP A 166 5.90 -7.27 9.59
N LEU A 167 5.66 -8.59 9.60
CA LEU A 167 5.48 -9.38 8.37
C LEU A 167 4.31 -8.85 7.53
N ILE A 168 3.16 -8.56 8.16
CA ILE A 168 1.96 -8.04 7.49
C ILE A 168 2.22 -6.61 6.96
N LEU A 169 2.83 -5.74 7.79
CA LEU A 169 3.15 -4.37 7.40
C LEU A 169 4.10 -4.32 6.20
N VAL A 170 5.11 -5.19 6.15
CA VAL A 170 6.03 -5.30 5.01
C VAL A 170 5.29 -5.77 3.76
N ALA A 171 4.35 -6.72 3.89
CA ALA A 171 3.56 -7.19 2.75
C ALA A 171 2.64 -6.09 2.20
N ILE A 172 1.99 -5.31 3.07
CA ILE A 172 1.20 -4.12 2.69
C ILE A 172 2.09 -3.11 1.95
N GLU A 173 3.28 -2.81 2.49
CA GLU A 173 4.23 -1.88 1.88
C GLU A 173 4.66 -2.30 0.48
N LEU A 174 5.01 -3.58 0.29
CA LEU A 174 5.39 -4.13 -1.01
C LEU A 174 4.22 -4.09 -2.00
N ALA A 175 3.01 -4.43 -1.54
CA ALA A 175 1.83 -4.41 -2.38
C ALA A 175 1.52 -2.99 -2.87
N ILE A 176 1.52 -2.01 -1.96
CA ILE A 176 1.34 -0.59 -2.30
C ILE A 176 2.40 -0.13 -3.29
N MET A 177 3.68 -0.41 -3.02
CA MET A 177 4.81 -0.03 -3.89
C MET A 177 4.68 -0.58 -5.31
N ALA A 178 4.07 -1.76 -5.48
CA ALA A 178 3.87 -2.38 -6.78
C ALA A 178 2.70 -1.78 -7.58
N VAL A 179 1.68 -1.20 -6.93
CA VAL A 179 0.46 -0.72 -7.60
C VAL A 179 0.77 0.32 -8.69
N GLY A 180 1.51 1.37 -8.36
CA GLY A 180 1.76 2.45 -9.32
C GLY A 180 2.58 2.02 -10.54
N PRO A 181 3.74 1.35 -10.36
CA PRO A 181 4.50 0.80 -11.47
C PRO A 181 3.74 -0.25 -12.29
N ALA A 182 2.87 -1.06 -11.66
CA ALA A 182 2.01 -2.00 -12.38
C ALA A 182 0.98 -1.29 -13.28
N VAL A 183 0.35 -0.20 -12.80
CA VAL A 183 -0.51 0.66 -13.63
C VAL A 183 0.27 1.20 -14.83
N ALA A 184 1.48 1.74 -14.60
CA ALA A 184 2.32 2.26 -15.67
C ALA A 184 2.69 1.19 -16.70
N LYS A 185 3.06 -0.02 -16.24
CA LYS A 185 3.39 -1.16 -17.10
C LYS A 185 2.19 -1.67 -17.90
N ALA A 186 0.99 -1.70 -17.30
CA ALA A 186 -0.24 -2.04 -18.02
C ALA A 186 -0.49 -1.08 -19.19
N MET A 187 -0.36 0.22 -18.94
CA MET A 187 -0.55 1.26 -19.97
C MET A 187 0.57 1.23 -21.04
N GLU A 188 1.82 0.99 -20.63
CA GLU A 188 2.95 0.83 -21.55
C GLU A 188 2.75 -0.38 -22.49
N ALA A 189 2.36 -1.53 -21.93
CA ALA A 189 2.09 -2.75 -22.68
C ALA A 189 0.91 -2.60 -23.64
N ALA A 190 -0.12 -1.81 -23.28
CA ALA A 190 -1.23 -1.50 -24.18
C ALA A 190 -0.76 -0.71 -25.42
N GLY A 191 0.38 -0.03 -25.31
CA GLY A 191 1.03 0.68 -26.41
C GLY A 191 0.12 1.74 -27.00
N ARG A 192 -0.06 1.71 -28.33
CA ARG A 192 -0.96 2.61 -29.06
C ARG A 192 -2.32 1.99 -29.38
N SER A 193 -2.59 0.78 -28.91
CA SER A 193 -3.85 0.09 -29.18
C SER A 193 -4.97 0.71 -28.35
N ARG A 194 -5.85 1.51 -28.98
CA ARG A 194 -6.99 2.13 -28.30
C ARG A 194 -7.87 1.13 -27.58
N ARG A 195 -8.09 -0.05 -28.17
CA ARG A 195 -8.87 -1.12 -27.56
C ARG A 195 -8.20 -1.65 -26.29
N ALA A 196 -6.91 -1.98 -26.36
CA ALA A 196 -6.19 -2.49 -25.20
C ALA A 196 -6.09 -1.42 -24.08
N GLN A 197 -5.92 -0.15 -24.45
CA GLN A 197 -5.97 0.96 -23.50
C GLN A 197 -7.35 1.09 -22.84
N ALA A 198 -8.43 0.98 -23.60
CA ALA A 198 -9.79 1.01 -23.06
C ALA A 198 -10.05 -0.17 -22.11
N ASP A 199 -9.67 -1.40 -22.49
CA ASP A 199 -9.84 -2.59 -21.65
C ASP A 199 -9.06 -2.45 -20.31
N VAL A 200 -7.84 -1.90 -20.35
CA VAL A 200 -7.04 -1.60 -19.15
C VAL A 200 -7.67 -0.49 -18.32
N ALA A 201 -8.10 0.60 -18.95
CA ALA A 201 -8.71 1.73 -18.28
C ALA A 201 -10.02 1.35 -17.60
N ASP A 202 -10.85 0.51 -18.23
CA ASP A 202 -12.10 0.01 -17.66
C ASP A 202 -11.84 -0.85 -16.41
N LEU A 203 -10.88 -1.77 -16.49
CA LEU A 203 -10.52 -2.63 -15.35
C LEU A 203 -9.93 -1.81 -14.18
N LEU A 204 -9.04 -0.86 -14.48
CA LEU A 204 -8.47 0.03 -13.46
C LEU A 204 -9.50 1.03 -12.92
N GLY A 205 -10.45 1.47 -13.75
CA GLY A 205 -11.55 2.34 -13.37
C GLY A 205 -12.44 1.70 -12.30
N GLN A 206 -12.66 0.39 -12.36
CA GLN A 206 -13.39 -0.36 -11.33
C GLN A 206 -12.59 -0.51 -10.03
N ALA A 207 -11.26 -0.51 -10.10
CA ALA A 207 -10.39 -0.65 -8.93
C ALA A 207 -10.07 0.69 -8.24
N GLU A 208 -10.32 1.81 -8.92
CA GLU A 208 -10.15 3.18 -8.43
C GLU A 208 -8.80 3.43 -7.74
N PRO A 209 -7.65 3.15 -8.40
CA PRO A 209 -6.34 3.11 -7.76
C PRO A 209 -5.92 4.44 -7.12
N ILE A 210 -6.38 5.58 -7.65
CA ILE A 210 -6.13 6.91 -7.06
C ILE A 210 -6.82 7.01 -5.69
N ARG A 211 -8.12 6.71 -5.62
CA ARG A 211 -8.89 6.77 -4.37
C ARG A 211 -8.34 5.78 -3.35
N TYR A 212 -8.06 4.57 -3.79
CA TYR A 212 -7.40 3.56 -2.95
C TYR A 212 -6.11 4.12 -2.32
N ILE A 213 -5.21 4.75 -3.08
CA ILE A 213 -3.96 5.29 -2.52
C ILE A 213 -4.22 6.45 -1.56
N LEU A 214 -5.20 7.33 -1.82
CA LEU A 214 -5.59 8.39 -0.88
C LEU A 214 -6.11 7.81 0.44
N GLU A 215 -6.99 6.80 0.37
CA GLU A 215 -7.46 6.07 1.55
C GLU A 215 -6.29 5.46 2.31
N GLN A 216 -5.34 4.83 1.62
CA GLN A 216 -4.12 4.30 2.27
C GLN A 216 -3.33 5.40 2.98
N LEU A 217 -3.15 6.57 2.36
CA LEU A 217 -2.46 7.69 2.98
C LEU A 217 -3.13 8.20 4.26
N SER A 218 -4.44 8.01 4.43
CA SER A 218 -5.15 8.34 5.66
C SER A 218 -4.90 7.31 6.80
N LEU A 219 -4.62 6.06 6.45
CA LEU A 219 -4.45 4.95 7.40
C LEU A 219 -2.99 4.74 7.83
N LEU A 220 -2.05 5.02 6.92
CA LEU A 220 -0.64 4.70 7.10
C LEU A 220 0.09 5.72 7.99
N ARG A 221 0.75 5.22 9.04
CA ARG A 221 1.57 6.02 9.97
C ARG A 221 3.06 5.96 9.69
N ARG A 222 3.56 4.85 9.15
CA ARG A 222 5.00 4.65 8.90
C ARG A 222 5.41 5.42 7.65
N TRP A 223 6.39 6.32 7.79
CA TRP A 223 6.84 7.15 6.67
C TRP A 223 7.30 6.37 5.43
N PRO A 224 7.97 5.19 5.52
CA PRO A 224 8.37 4.46 4.30
C PRO A 224 7.17 3.99 3.49
N THR A 225 6.11 3.54 4.17
CA THR A 225 4.88 3.08 3.53
C THR A 225 4.09 4.25 2.94
N ARG A 226 4.04 5.39 3.64
CA ARG A 226 3.46 6.64 3.11
C ARG A 226 4.21 7.13 1.86
N LEU A 227 5.55 7.06 1.87
CA LEU A 227 6.36 7.41 0.72
C LEU A 227 6.10 6.48 -0.47
N ALA A 228 6.05 5.15 -0.25
CA ALA A 228 5.73 4.18 -1.29
C ALA A 228 4.32 4.42 -1.89
N ALA A 229 3.35 4.82 -1.06
CA ALA A 229 2.02 5.22 -1.51
C ALA A 229 2.08 6.46 -2.42
N LEU A 230 2.79 7.52 -2.02
CA LEU A 230 2.94 8.72 -2.83
C LEU A 230 3.74 8.48 -4.13
N GLU A 231 4.77 7.65 -4.10
CA GLU A 231 5.49 7.21 -5.31
C GLU A 231 4.58 6.43 -6.26
N SER A 232 3.71 5.59 -5.71
CA SER A 232 2.72 4.88 -6.51
C SER A 232 1.67 5.82 -7.08
N LEU A 233 1.18 6.78 -6.29
CA LEU A 233 0.24 7.82 -6.74
C LEU A 233 0.82 8.62 -7.90
N GLU A 234 2.08 9.04 -7.80
CA GLU A 234 2.75 9.77 -8.88
C GLU A 234 2.74 8.96 -10.18
N ARG A 235 3.07 7.67 -10.11
CA ARG A 235 3.07 6.79 -11.28
C ARG A 235 1.68 6.58 -11.87
N ILE A 236 0.66 6.49 -11.02
CA ILE A 236 -0.74 6.38 -11.45
C ILE A 236 -1.15 7.66 -12.19
N LEU A 237 -0.89 8.83 -11.59
CA LEU A 237 -1.20 10.13 -12.19
C LEU A 237 -0.47 10.34 -13.52
N ASP A 238 0.78 9.87 -13.63
CA ASP A 238 1.55 9.96 -14.89
C ASP A 238 1.00 9.07 -16.00
N SER A 239 0.38 7.95 -15.64
CA SER A 239 -0.06 6.94 -16.59
C SER A 239 -1.52 7.12 -17.00
N LEU A 240 -2.38 7.50 -16.06
CA LEU A 240 -3.83 7.62 -16.26
C LEU A 240 -4.31 9.08 -16.31
N GLY A 241 -3.51 10.02 -15.81
CA GLY A 241 -3.96 11.39 -15.56
C GLY A 241 -4.93 11.48 -14.38
N MET A 242 -5.52 12.67 -14.24
CA MET A 242 -6.64 12.85 -13.31
C MET A 242 -7.91 12.23 -13.89
N PRO A 243 -8.76 11.57 -13.07
CA PRO A 243 -10.03 11.05 -13.52
C PRO A 243 -10.87 12.19 -14.10
N THR A 244 -11.10 12.17 -15.42
CA THR A 244 -12.06 13.06 -16.06
C THR A 244 -13.45 12.47 -15.89
N PRO A 245 -14.49 13.28 -15.63
CA PRO A 245 -15.85 12.79 -15.64
C PRO A 245 -16.09 12.27 -17.06
N ILE A 246 -16.69 11.08 -17.18
CA ILE A 246 -17.29 10.68 -18.44
C ILE A 246 -18.45 11.66 -18.62
N LEU A 247 -18.21 12.74 -19.37
CA LEU A 247 -19.28 13.58 -19.88
C LEU A 247 -20.12 12.65 -20.73
N ARG A 248 -21.22 12.14 -20.17
CA ARG A 248 -22.32 11.67 -21.00
C ARG A 248 -22.72 12.87 -21.84
N ASP A 249 -22.80 12.68 -23.16
CA ASP A 249 -23.15 13.70 -24.16
C ASP A 249 -24.58 14.29 -24.00
N ASP A 250 -25.16 14.24 -22.79
CA ASP A 250 -26.43 14.85 -22.49
C ASP A 250 -26.19 16.29 -22.01
N GLU A 251 -26.21 17.19 -23.00
CA GLU A 251 -26.64 18.58 -22.96
C GLU A 251 -27.07 19.12 -21.58
N SER A 252 -26.26 19.98 -20.94
CA SER A 252 -26.74 21.20 -20.27
C SER A 252 -25.60 21.95 -19.58
N GLY A 253 -25.56 23.27 -19.79
CA GLY A 253 -24.56 24.20 -19.28
C GLY A 253 -24.60 24.46 -17.78
N HIS A 254 -24.37 23.42 -16.98
CA HIS A 254 -24.11 23.58 -15.55
C HIS A 254 -22.62 23.87 -15.31
N ARG A 255 -22.37 24.79 -14.36
CA ARG A 255 -21.04 25.19 -13.90
C ARG A 255 -20.15 23.96 -13.77
N ARG A 256 -18.89 24.08 -14.22
CA ARG A 256 -17.82 23.12 -13.93
C ARG A 256 -17.62 23.05 -12.41
N GLU A 257 -18.46 22.29 -11.71
CA GLU A 257 -18.19 21.88 -10.34
C GLU A 257 -16.86 21.14 -10.39
N SER A 258 -15.94 21.52 -9.50
CA SER A 258 -14.70 20.78 -9.31
C SER A 258 -15.07 19.31 -9.11
N LEU A 259 -14.47 18.43 -9.90
CA LEU A 259 -14.65 16.99 -9.73
C LEU A 259 -14.37 16.64 -8.28
N PRO A 260 -15.28 15.97 -7.55
CA PRO A 260 -15.08 15.64 -6.14
C PRO A 260 -13.70 15.01 -5.88
N MET A 261 -13.23 14.17 -6.80
CA MET A 261 -11.91 13.54 -6.78
C MET A 261 -10.73 14.51 -6.97
N HIS A 262 -10.87 15.55 -7.79
CA HIS A 262 -9.79 16.54 -7.98
C HIS A 262 -9.57 17.34 -6.71
N ALA A 263 -10.66 17.84 -6.11
CA ALA A 263 -10.60 18.53 -4.83
C ALA A 263 -10.02 17.61 -3.73
N GLU A 264 -10.48 16.37 -3.64
CA GLU A 264 -10.00 15.39 -2.65
C GLU A 264 -8.49 15.11 -2.78
N VAL A 265 -7.98 14.92 -4.01
CA VAL A 265 -6.55 14.73 -4.27
C VAL A 265 -5.76 15.98 -3.88
N CYS A 266 -6.22 17.17 -4.29
CA CYS A 266 -5.56 18.44 -3.97
C CYS A 266 -5.51 18.71 -2.46
N ASP A 267 -6.64 18.51 -1.77
CA ASP A 267 -6.75 18.71 -0.33
C ASP A 267 -5.85 17.73 0.43
N SER A 268 -5.87 16.46 0.05
CA SER A 268 -5.04 15.42 0.69
C SER A 268 -3.55 15.69 0.51
N LEU A 269 -3.11 15.95 -0.73
CA LEU A 269 -1.69 16.21 -1.02
C LEU A 269 -1.24 17.56 -0.44
N GLY A 270 -2.09 18.57 -0.48
CA GLY A 270 -1.86 19.87 0.13
C GLY A 270 -1.76 19.79 1.65
N ALA A 271 -2.58 18.98 2.31
CA ALA A 271 -2.50 18.76 3.75
C ALA A 271 -1.18 18.06 4.13
N ILE A 272 -0.81 16.97 3.43
CA ILE A 272 0.45 16.26 3.66
C ILE A 272 1.67 17.15 3.39
N GLY A 273 1.64 17.92 2.30
CA GLY A 273 2.72 18.85 1.96
C GLY A 273 2.89 20.01 2.97
N ARG A 274 1.83 20.38 3.70
CA ARG A 274 1.86 21.43 4.74
C ARG A 274 2.17 20.89 6.13
N ASP A 275 1.92 19.61 6.40
CA ASP A 275 2.14 19.02 7.72
C ASP A 275 3.64 18.96 8.07
N ARG A 276 4.07 19.85 8.99
CA ARG A 276 5.46 19.93 9.46
C ARG A 276 5.84 18.74 10.37
N ASN A 277 4.88 17.94 10.82
CA ASN A 277 5.11 16.77 11.66
C ASN A 277 5.29 15.48 10.86
N ASP A 278 4.96 15.46 9.58
CA ASP A 278 5.22 14.31 8.71
C ASP A 278 6.72 14.23 8.35
N HIS A 279 7.16 13.13 7.77
CA HIS A 279 8.55 12.95 7.35
C HIS A 279 8.86 13.81 6.12
N GLU A 280 10.08 14.34 6.03
CA GLU A 280 10.47 15.35 5.02
C GLU A 280 10.34 14.80 3.58
N TRP A 281 10.64 13.51 3.39
CA TRP A 281 10.48 12.84 2.10
C TRP A 281 9.02 12.66 1.70
N VAL A 282 8.12 12.43 2.68
CA VAL A 282 6.68 12.31 2.43
C VAL A 282 6.11 13.67 2.06
N GLN A 283 6.45 14.71 2.83
CA GLN A 283 6.06 16.10 2.52
C GLN A 283 6.52 16.49 1.10
N ALA A 284 7.82 16.35 0.80
CA ALA A 284 8.36 16.70 -0.51
C ALA A 284 7.68 15.93 -1.65
N LYS A 285 7.47 14.62 -1.47
CA LYS A 285 6.81 13.80 -2.49
C LYS A 285 5.35 14.21 -2.71
N ALA A 286 4.62 14.56 -1.66
CA ALA A 286 3.24 15.05 -1.79
C ALA A 286 3.16 16.34 -2.61
N ILE A 287 4.12 17.26 -2.43
CA ILE A 287 4.22 18.49 -3.22
C ILE A 287 4.49 18.17 -4.71
N VAL A 288 5.37 17.20 -5.00
CA VAL A 288 5.63 16.74 -6.38
C VAL A 288 4.37 16.16 -7.02
N CYS A 289 3.63 15.32 -6.30
CA CYS A 289 2.35 14.79 -6.77
C CYS A 289 1.33 15.92 -6.98
N LEU A 290 1.23 16.86 -6.04
CA LEU A 290 0.27 17.96 -6.10
C LEU A 290 0.49 18.80 -7.36
N ARG A 291 1.74 19.07 -7.72
CA ARG A 291 2.07 19.83 -8.93
C ARG A 291 1.48 19.22 -10.21
N ARG A 292 1.35 17.89 -10.27
CA ARG A 292 0.79 17.20 -11.44
C ARG A 292 -0.74 17.36 -11.55
N VAL A 293 -1.38 17.73 -10.44
CA VAL A 293 -2.84 17.86 -10.32
C VAL A 293 -3.26 19.32 -10.30
N ASP A 294 -2.50 20.16 -9.59
CA ASP A 294 -2.66 21.60 -9.44
C ASP A 294 -1.28 22.27 -9.27
N ALA A 295 -0.75 22.77 -10.38
CA ALA A 295 0.54 23.46 -10.40
C ALA A 295 0.51 24.80 -9.64
N GLY A 296 -0.64 25.46 -9.54
CA GLY A 296 -0.81 26.73 -8.83
C GLY A 296 -0.68 26.54 -7.33
N LEU A 297 -1.45 25.61 -6.77
CA LEU A 297 -1.41 25.27 -5.35
C LEU A 297 -0.05 24.70 -4.95
N ALA A 298 0.57 23.88 -5.81
CA ALA A 298 1.92 23.39 -5.58
C ALA A 298 2.94 24.53 -5.55
N ARG A 299 2.83 25.52 -6.47
CA ARG A 299 3.71 26.70 -6.51
C ARG A 299 3.57 27.54 -5.24
N GLU A 300 2.34 27.79 -4.79
CA GLU A 300 2.06 28.48 -3.52
C GLU A 300 2.76 27.75 -2.35
N LEU A 301 2.58 26.44 -2.26
CA LEU A 301 3.16 25.62 -1.20
C LEU A 301 4.70 25.63 -1.26
N MET A 302 5.30 25.51 -2.45
CA MET A 302 6.75 25.60 -2.65
C MET A 302 7.28 26.99 -2.26
N THR A 303 6.59 28.06 -2.62
CA THR A 303 6.99 29.45 -2.32
C THR A 303 6.99 29.68 -0.80
N ASN A 304 5.93 29.25 -0.12
CA ASN A 304 5.81 29.25 1.33
C ASN A 304 6.93 28.42 1.99
N ARG A 305 7.21 27.22 1.47
CA ARG A 305 8.27 26.34 1.99
C ARG A 305 9.66 26.86 1.76
N LEU A 306 9.91 27.64 0.72
CA LEU A 306 11.20 28.25 0.46
C LEU A 306 11.38 29.56 1.27
N GLY A 307 10.31 30.08 1.89
CA GLY A 307 10.35 31.35 2.62
C GLY A 307 10.56 32.53 1.69
N LEU A 308 10.06 32.44 0.45
CA LEU A 308 10.15 33.49 -0.56
C LEU A 308 9.05 34.56 -0.37
N GLU A 309 8.10 34.32 0.54
CA GLU A 309 7.06 35.25 0.96
C GLU A 309 7.37 35.74 2.39
N GLY A 310 7.78 37.01 2.51
CA GLY A 310 8.05 37.69 3.79
C GLY A 310 9.41 38.38 3.85
N GLU A 311 9.49 39.53 4.56
CA GLU A 311 10.77 40.24 4.82
C GLU A 311 11.66 39.49 5.82
N VAL A 312 11.05 38.65 6.68
CA VAL A 312 11.74 37.84 7.69
C VAL A 312 11.13 36.44 7.65
N PRO A 313 11.88 35.40 7.24
CA PRO A 313 11.40 34.03 7.31
C PRO A 313 11.15 33.64 8.77
N ASP A 314 10.03 33.00 9.07
CA ASP A 314 9.83 32.32 10.36
C ASP A 314 11.04 31.44 10.67
N PRO A 315 11.45 31.26 11.95
CA PRO A 315 12.51 30.33 12.27
C PRO A 315 12.14 28.91 11.81
N TRP A 316 12.93 28.36 10.89
CA TRP A 316 12.61 27.07 10.26
C TRP A 316 12.77 25.91 11.24
N PRO A 317 11.93 24.87 11.15
CA PRO A 317 12.18 23.61 11.83
C PRO A 317 13.55 23.05 11.40
N LYS A 318 14.30 22.46 12.34
CA LYS A 318 15.68 21.96 12.11
C LYS A 318 15.84 21.04 10.90
N ARG A 319 14.77 20.37 10.44
CA ARG A 319 14.81 19.39 9.34
C ARG A 319 14.21 19.88 8.02
N ASP A 320 13.64 21.08 8.00
CA ASP A 320 12.94 21.63 6.82
C ASP A 320 13.89 21.86 5.62
N PHE A 321 15.21 21.94 5.86
CA PHE A 321 16.22 22.01 4.81
C PHE A 321 16.20 20.82 3.84
N LEU A 322 15.79 19.63 4.30
CA LEU A 322 15.68 18.44 3.45
C LEU A 322 14.53 18.58 2.45
N VAL A 323 13.37 19.07 2.91
CA VAL A 323 12.20 19.33 2.04
C VAL A 323 12.58 20.34 0.97
N ARG A 324 13.24 21.44 1.35
CA ARG A 324 13.71 22.49 0.43
C ARG A 324 14.67 21.96 -0.61
N ARG A 325 15.68 21.18 -0.18
CA ARG A 325 16.63 20.56 -1.11
C ARG A 325 15.92 19.68 -2.14
N LEU A 326 14.90 18.93 -1.71
CA LEU A 326 14.12 18.07 -2.62
C LEU A 326 13.22 18.88 -3.55
N VAL A 327 12.58 19.94 -3.06
CA VAL A 327 11.79 20.88 -3.88
C VAL A 327 12.67 21.57 -4.92
N ILE A 328 13.84 22.10 -4.52
CA ILE A 328 14.82 22.70 -5.44
C ILE A 328 15.28 21.67 -6.47
N ALA A 329 15.59 20.44 -6.06
CA ALA A 329 15.99 19.38 -6.99
C ALA A 329 14.88 19.00 -7.98
N GLU A 330 13.60 19.08 -7.59
CA GLU A 330 12.48 18.92 -8.52
C GLU A 330 12.39 20.10 -9.49
N LEU A 331 12.42 21.34 -9.00
CA LEU A 331 12.40 22.55 -9.82
C LEU A 331 13.55 22.54 -10.84
N CYS A 332 14.77 22.20 -10.43
CA CYS A 332 15.93 22.08 -11.32
C CYS A 332 15.74 21.03 -12.42
N ARG A 333 15.10 19.89 -12.09
CA ARG A 333 14.80 18.84 -13.10
C ARG A 333 13.81 19.33 -14.16
N ARG A 334 13.00 20.34 -13.85
CA ARG A 334 11.94 20.88 -14.71
C ARG A 334 12.15 22.33 -15.16
N ALA A 335 13.35 22.88 -14.99
CA ALA A 335 13.71 24.28 -15.28
C ALA A 335 13.50 24.74 -16.75
N LYS A 336 12.98 23.88 -17.63
CA LYS A 336 12.46 24.25 -18.95
C LYS A 336 11.11 24.99 -18.87
N GLU A 337 10.41 24.92 -17.74
CA GLU A 337 9.15 25.63 -17.50
C GLU A 337 9.44 27.03 -16.92
N THR A 338 9.01 28.09 -17.62
CA THR A 338 9.25 29.50 -17.24
C THR A 338 8.90 29.83 -15.78
N PRO A 339 7.76 29.35 -15.23
CA PRO A 339 7.38 29.58 -13.82
C PRO A 339 8.37 29.04 -12.77
N ASP A 340 9.06 27.93 -13.08
CA ASP A 340 10.00 27.29 -12.16
C ASP A 340 11.34 28.00 -12.16
N LEU A 341 11.76 28.49 -13.32
CA LEU A 341 12.96 29.27 -13.47
C LEU A 341 12.88 30.53 -12.60
N GLU A 342 11.73 31.20 -12.56
CA GLU A 342 11.49 32.35 -11.70
C GLU A 342 11.63 32.01 -10.21
N LEU A 343 11.19 30.83 -9.77
CA LEU A 343 11.34 30.39 -8.39
C LEU A 343 12.78 30.06 -8.03
N LEU A 344 13.55 29.50 -8.97
CA LEU A 344 14.97 29.16 -8.77
C LEU A 344 15.90 30.38 -8.76
N LEU A 345 15.49 31.47 -9.40
CA LEU A 345 16.27 32.71 -9.51
C LEU A 345 16.07 33.68 -8.34
N ARG A 346 15.08 33.41 -7.47
CA ARG A 346 14.85 34.13 -6.22
C ARG A 346 15.56 33.41 -5.09
#